data_AF-A0ABD5LTJ3-F1
#
_entry.id   AF-A0ABD5LTJ3-F1
#
_cell.length_a   1.000
_cell.length_b   1.000
_cell.length_c   1.000
_cell.angle_alpha   90.00
_cell.angle_beta   90.00
_cell.angle_gamma   90.00
#
_symmetry.space_group_name_H-M   'P 1'
#
loop_
_entity.id
_entity.type
_entity.pdbx_description
1 polymer ?
#
loop_
_entity_poly.entity_id
_entity_poly.type
_entity_poly.pdbx_seq_one_letter_code
_entity_poly.pdbx_strand_id
1 'polypeptide(L)'
;MNKNKETFSSLLLNNREEIKGKQLEQIKTNTIGNTVSKVAGVQAEGFGPNAARPVIRSLSGNRVGILVNNLPINDVSFISGNMPIPVDMNRINEISISKSSEALLYGGSSSGGAIHLWDDRIMTQFPEKAISGAVTFNGSTNNGNGGSVNIKFSNKENWIFNLSGATKRVSKYKIPTRSKVGACYSYQQLKDHSALRDQCQVDMKVFTSRNPEAYPYISEFWKKYQVEYELSEDDKYTFKDKDYFSGIGYVDNEPNLRYKPGSPTSIEHVTPPKHYVENNNNEIPNSFLKAKVVTHHSLISEMTVT
;
A
#
# COMPACT_ATOMS: atom_id res chain seq x y z
N MET A 1 -30.11 -49.69 -12.60
CA MET A 1 -29.89 -48.57 -11.66
C MET A 1 -28.62 -47.84 -12.07
N ASN A 2 -28.75 -46.71 -12.77
CA ASN A 2 -27.61 -45.93 -13.27
C ASN A 2 -27.14 -44.99 -12.14
N LYS A 3 -26.01 -45.30 -11.50
CA LYS A 3 -25.39 -44.37 -10.52
C LYS A 3 -24.61 -43.33 -11.32
N ASN A 4 -25.09 -42.09 -11.31
CA ASN A 4 -24.30 -40.92 -11.71
C ASN A 4 -23.00 -40.91 -10.89
N LYS A 5 -21.87 -41.29 -11.51
CA LYS A 5 -20.56 -41.10 -10.90
C LYS A 5 -20.19 -39.64 -11.08
N GLU A 6 -20.46 -38.83 -10.08
CA GLU A 6 -19.85 -37.50 -9.98
C GLU A 6 -18.33 -37.69 -9.99
N THR A 7 -17.66 -37.04 -10.93
CA THR A 7 -16.19 -37.00 -11.00
C THR A 7 -15.67 -36.10 -9.88
N PHE A 8 -14.45 -36.35 -9.38
CA PHE A 8 -13.82 -35.50 -8.37
C PHE A 8 -13.76 -34.02 -8.81
N SER A 9 -13.55 -33.77 -10.11
CA SER A 9 -13.64 -32.44 -10.70
C SER A 9 -15.04 -31.82 -10.57
N SER A 10 -16.12 -32.60 -10.79
CA SER A 10 -17.49 -32.09 -10.61
C SER A 10 -17.81 -31.76 -9.15
N LEU A 11 -17.29 -32.53 -8.18
CA LEU A 11 -17.45 -32.22 -6.75
C LEU A 11 -16.75 -30.92 -6.33
N LEU A 12 -15.55 -30.66 -6.87
CA LEU A 12 -14.82 -29.41 -6.63
C LEU A 12 -15.54 -28.20 -7.25
N LEU A 13 -16.09 -28.37 -8.45
CA LEU A 13 -16.82 -27.30 -9.15
C LEU A 13 -18.18 -27.01 -8.51
N ASN A 14 -18.89 -28.03 -8.05
CA ASN A 14 -20.25 -27.91 -7.48
C ASN A 14 -20.28 -27.33 -6.06
N ASN A 15 -19.15 -27.30 -5.34
CA ASN A 15 -19.08 -26.78 -3.96
C ASN A 15 -18.61 -25.32 -3.88
N ARG A 16 -18.79 -24.57 -4.97
CA ARG A 16 -18.47 -23.14 -5.03
C ARG A 16 -19.67 -22.32 -4.61
N GLU A 17 -19.42 -21.28 -3.83
CA GLU A 17 -20.43 -20.28 -3.53
C GLU A 17 -20.45 -19.24 -4.65
N GLU A 18 -21.52 -19.23 -5.46
CA GLU A 18 -21.70 -18.32 -6.59
C GLU A 18 -22.40 -17.03 -6.20
N ILE A 19 -21.91 -15.91 -6.73
CA ILE A 19 -22.44 -14.56 -6.50
C ILE A 19 -22.57 -13.86 -7.84
N LYS A 20 -23.80 -13.57 -8.25
CA LYS A 20 -24.11 -12.95 -9.55
C LYS A 20 -25.29 -12.00 -9.50
N GLY A 21 -25.47 -11.22 -10.56
CA GLY A 21 -26.62 -10.33 -10.75
C GLY A 21 -26.81 -9.36 -9.58
N LYS A 22 -28.05 -9.24 -9.08
CA LYS A 22 -28.41 -8.30 -8.01
C LYS A 22 -27.59 -8.50 -6.74
N GLN A 23 -27.27 -9.74 -6.38
CA GLN A 23 -26.48 -10.02 -5.18
C GLN A 23 -25.07 -9.46 -5.30
N LEU A 24 -24.42 -9.69 -6.45
CA LEU A 24 -23.10 -9.13 -6.73
C LEU A 24 -23.13 -7.60 -6.68
N GLU A 25 -24.11 -6.97 -7.33
CA GLU A 25 -24.24 -5.50 -7.33
C GLU A 25 -24.43 -4.90 -5.93
N GLN A 26 -25.14 -5.58 -5.02
CA GLN A 26 -25.31 -5.13 -3.64
C GLN A 26 -24.03 -5.24 -2.81
N ILE A 27 -23.22 -6.26 -3.07
CA ILE A 27 -22.01 -6.52 -2.28
C ILE A 27 -20.75 -5.90 -2.90
N LYS A 28 -20.76 -5.56 -4.19
CA LYS A 28 -19.63 -5.04 -4.96
C LYS A 28 -19.02 -3.81 -4.29
N THR A 29 -17.71 -3.83 -4.14
CA THR A 29 -16.93 -2.72 -3.60
C THR A 29 -15.75 -2.39 -4.51
N ASN A 30 -14.87 -1.49 -4.05
CA ASN A 30 -13.71 -1.06 -4.81
C ASN A 30 -12.64 -2.14 -5.05
N THR A 31 -12.59 -3.17 -4.22
CA THR A 31 -11.57 -4.23 -4.27
C THR A 31 -12.23 -5.59 -4.21
N ILE A 32 -11.58 -6.61 -4.76
CA ILE A 32 -12.10 -7.97 -4.70
C ILE A 32 -12.17 -8.47 -3.25
N GLY A 33 -11.13 -8.25 -2.44
CA GLY A 33 -11.10 -8.66 -1.03
C GLY A 33 -12.29 -8.12 -0.24
N ASN A 34 -12.55 -6.80 -0.31
CA ASN A 34 -13.67 -6.18 0.39
C ASN A 34 -15.05 -6.60 -0.15
N THR A 35 -15.11 -7.02 -1.42
CA THR A 35 -16.34 -7.54 -2.02
C THR A 35 -16.66 -8.93 -1.47
N VAL A 36 -15.67 -9.83 -1.47
CA VAL A 36 -15.88 -11.21 -1.03
C VAL A 36 -15.87 -11.37 0.49
N SER A 37 -15.37 -10.41 1.27
CA SER A 37 -15.46 -10.45 2.74
C SER A 37 -16.88 -10.35 3.29
N LYS A 38 -17.86 -9.98 2.45
CA LYS A 38 -19.29 -10.03 2.77
C LYS A 38 -19.85 -11.46 2.75
N VAL A 39 -19.05 -12.44 2.33
CA VAL A 39 -19.40 -13.86 2.30
C VAL A 39 -18.90 -14.55 3.57
N ALA A 40 -19.76 -15.38 4.17
CA ALA A 40 -19.42 -16.07 5.41
C ALA A 40 -18.17 -16.96 5.26
N GLY A 41 -17.22 -16.82 6.20
CA GLY A 41 -15.97 -17.58 6.18
C GLY A 41 -14.89 -17.03 5.24
N VAL A 42 -15.14 -15.87 4.62
CA VAL A 42 -14.16 -15.11 3.84
C VAL A 42 -13.89 -13.79 4.55
N GLN A 43 -12.63 -13.41 4.63
CA GLN A 43 -12.18 -12.15 5.20
C GLN A 43 -11.38 -11.37 4.14
N ALA A 44 -11.00 -10.14 4.47
CA ALA A 44 -10.16 -9.32 3.63
C ALA A 44 -8.93 -8.84 4.41
N GLU A 45 -7.76 -9.01 3.82
CA GLU A 45 -6.52 -8.39 4.24
C GLU A 45 -6.40 -7.06 3.48
N GLY A 46 -6.80 -5.97 4.11
CA GLY A 46 -6.86 -4.64 3.51
C GLY A 46 -5.66 -3.76 3.87
N PHE A 47 -5.19 -2.96 2.91
CA PHE A 47 -4.26 -1.86 3.12
C PHE A 47 -4.92 -0.55 2.65
N GLY A 48 -5.86 -0.07 3.47
CA GLY A 48 -6.73 1.04 3.12
C GLY A 48 -7.82 0.68 2.10
N PRO A 49 -8.47 1.68 1.49
CA PRO A 49 -9.68 1.46 0.68
C PRO A 49 -9.42 0.88 -0.72
N ASN A 50 -8.15 0.86 -1.16
CA ASN A 50 -7.79 0.60 -2.57
C ASN A 50 -7.06 -0.73 -2.80
N ALA A 51 -6.56 -1.36 -1.75
CA ALA A 51 -5.90 -2.65 -1.84
C ALA A 51 -6.50 -3.55 -0.76
N ALA A 52 -7.09 -4.66 -1.17
CA ALA A 52 -7.50 -5.70 -0.23
C ALA A 52 -7.49 -7.06 -0.91
N ARG A 53 -6.83 -8.03 -0.29
CA ARG A 53 -6.76 -9.42 -0.74
C ARG A 53 -7.78 -10.28 0.00
N PRO A 54 -8.43 -11.24 -0.67
CA PRO A 54 -9.25 -12.26 -0.01
C PRO A 54 -8.44 -13.12 0.95
N VAL A 55 -9.06 -13.49 2.06
CA VAL A 55 -8.52 -14.42 3.06
C VAL A 55 -9.56 -15.51 3.30
N ILE A 56 -9.16 -16.77 3.19
CA ILE A 56 -10.04 -17.93 3.38
C ILE A 56 -9.44 -18.78 4.50
N ARG A 57 -10.18 -18.98 5.61
CA ARG A 57 -9.70 -19.75 6.78
C ARG A 57 -8.33 -19.27 7.28
N SER A 58 -8.15 -17.95 7.35
CA SER A 58 -6.89 -17.29 7.74
C SER A 58 -5.70 -17.52 6.80
N LEU A 59 -5.91 -18.09 5.61
CA LEU A 59 -4.89 -18.17 4.57
C LEU A 59 -5.05 -17.00 3.60
N SER A 60 -3.95 -16.33 3.27
CA SER A 60 -3.87 -15.22 2.31
C SER A 60 -2.62 -15.34 1.42
N GLY A 61 -2.32 -14.30 0.62
CA GLY A 61 -1.15 -14.26 -0.27
C GLY A 61 -1.19 -15.39 -1.32
N ASN A 62 -0.08 -16.12 -1.47
CA ASN A 62 0.08 -17.26 -2.39
C ASN A 62 -0.57 -18.56 -1.89
N ARG A 63 -1.64 -18.47 -1.08
CA ARG A 63 -2.43 -19.62 -0.65
C ARG A 63 -3.90 -19.51 -1.04
N VAL A 64 -4.35 -18.31 -1.42
CA VAL A 64 -5.69 -18.10 -1.98
C VAL A 64 -5.52 -17.61 -3.41
N GLY A 65 -5.87 -18.47 -4.36
CA GLY A 65 -5.76 -18.16 -5.78
C GLY A 65 -6.83 -17.16 -6.19
N ILE A 66 -6.50 -16.28 -7.14
CA ILE A 66 -7.48 -15.40 -7.78
C ILE A 66 -7.37 -15.63 -9.28
N LEU A 67 -8.50 -15.94 -9.88
CA LEU A 67 -8.60 -16.45 -11.24
C LEU A 67 -9.58 -15.56 -12.00
N VAL A 68 -9.19 -15.07 -13.17
CA VAL A 68 -10.10 -14.38 -14.10
C VAL A 68 -10.30 -15.30 -15.30
N ASN A 69 -11.54 -15.75 -15.52
CA ASN A 69 -11.87 -16.73 -16.56
C ASN A 69 -10.95 -17.96 -16.51
N ASN A 70 -10.81 -18.57 -15.32
CA ASN A 70 -9.89 -19.70 -15.02
C ASN A 70 -8.38 -19.42 -15.20
N LEU A 71 -7.97 -18.21 -15.55
CA LEU A 71 -6.55 -17.86 -15.66
C LEU A 71 -6.06 -17.22 -14.36
N PRO A 72 -4.97 -17.73 -13.75
CA PRO A 72 -4.37 -17.12 -12.58
C PRO A 72 -3.93 -15.70 -12.89
N ILE A 73 -4.22 -14.77 -11.97
CA ILE A 73 -3.65 -13.44 -12.05
C ILE A 73 -2.19 -13.50 -11.58
N ASN A 74 -1.25 -13.17 -12.48
CA ASN A 74 0.18 -13.13 -12.17
C ASN A 74 0.58 -11.73 -11.71
N ASP A 75 -0.01 -11.27 -10.61
CA ASP A 75 0.34 -10.00 -9.97
C ASP A 75 1.34 -10.20 -8.82
N VAL A 76 1.82 -9.09 -8.26
CA VAL A 76 2.77 -9.05 -7.14
C VAL A 76 2.10 -8.70 -5.80
N SER A 77 0.77 -8.63 -5.77
CA SER A 77 0.04 -8.24 -4.57
C SER A 77 0.09 -9.25 -3.43
N PHE A 78 0.52 -10.49 -3.71
CA PHE A 78 0.81 -11.46 -2.67
C PHE A 78 2.07 -11.13 -1.84
N ILE A 79 2.96 -10.24 -2.32
CA ILE A 79 4.20 -9.85 -1.63
C ILE A 79 3.89 -8.88 -0.49
N SER A 80 2.95 -7.96 -0.70
CA SER A 80 2.58 -6.95 0.28
C SER A 80 1.13 -6.48 0.06
N GLY A 81 0.37 -6.37 1.15
CA GLY A 81 -1.03 -5.95 1.11
C GLY A 81 -1.28 -4.55 0.56
N ASN A 82 -0.25 -3.70 0.49
CA ASN A 82 -0.35 -2.35 -0.10
C ASN A 82 -0.46 -2.34 -1.63
N MET A 83 -0.17 -3.46 -2.29
CA MET A 83 -0.25 -3.59 -3.73
C MET A 83 -1.67 -3.99 -4.13
N PRO A 84 -2.36 -3.21 -4.98
CA PRO A 84 -3.71 -3.54 -5.40
C PRO A 84 -3.71 -4.74 -6.35
N ILE A 85 -4.74 -5.56 -6.24
CA ILE A 85 -5.04 -6.61 -7.23
C ILE A 85 -5.53 -5.91 -8.52
N PRO A 86 -4.95 -6.19 -9.70
CA PRO A 86 -5.26 -5.50 -10.96
C PRO A 86 -6.56 -6.02 -11.61
N VAL A 87 -7.66 -6.04 -10.83
CA VAL A 87 -9.00 -6.44 -11.30
C VAL A 87 -9.93 -5.24 -11.21
N ASP A 88 -10.66 -4.99 -12.30
CA ASP A 88 -11.76 -4.03 -12.31
C ASP A 88 -13.08 -4.71 -11.96
N MET A 89 -13.57 -4.43 -10.75
CA MET A 89 -14.83 -4.98 -10.24
C MET A 89 -16.05 -4.59 -11.08
N ASN A 90 -16.01 -3.49 -11.85
CA ASN A 90 -17.15 -3.08 -12.69
C ASN A 90 -17.37 -3.97 -13.91
N ARG A 91 -16.38 -4.82 -14.24
CA ARG A 91 -16.45 -5.73 -15.39
C ARG A 91 -16.74 -7.18 -14.99
N ILE A 92 -16.76 -7.45 -13.69
CA ILE A 92 -17.05 -8.78 -13.16
C ILE A 92 -18.56 -8.97 -13.11
N ASN A 93 -19.02 -10.04 -13.76
CA ASN A 93 -20.43 -10.44 -13.84
C ASN A 93 -20.78 -11.48 -12.79
N GLU A 94 -19.82 -12.34 -12.46
CA GLU A 94 -19.99 -13.40 -11.48
C GLU A 94 -18.68 -13.61 -10.70
N ILE A 95 -18.84 -13.91 -9.42
CA ILE A 95 -17.77 -14.36 -8.53
C ILE A 95 -18.15 -15.74 -8.00
N SER A 96 -17.25 -16.71 -8.10
CA SER A 96 -17.44 -18.03 -7.48
C SER A 96 -16.32 -18.27 -6.46
N ILE A 97 -16.67 -18.68 -5.25
CA ILE A 97 -15.73 -18.83 -4.14
C ILE A 97 -15.58 -20.31 -3.79
N SER A 98 -14.35 -20.81 -3.91
CA SER A 98 -13.96 -22.13 -3.44
C SER A 98 -13.22 -22.02 -2.13
N LYS A 99 -13.84 -22.48 -1.04
CA LYS A 99 -13.24 -22.48 0.31
C LYS A 99 -12.34 -23.69 0.56
N SER A 100 -12.30 -24.62 -0.40
CA SER A 100 -11.48 -25.84 -0.38
C SER A 100 -10.29 -25.68 -1.32
N SER A 101 -9.23 -26.46 -1.09
CA SER A 101 -8.05 -26.43 -1.94
C SER A 101 -8.40 -26.78 -3.39
N GLU A 102 -7.91 -25.96 -4.32
CA GLU A 102 -7.97 -26.24 -5.76
C GLU A 102 -6.56 -26.33 -6.36
N ALA A 103 -5.56 -26.66 -5.54
CA ALA A 103 -4.16 -26.69 -5.98
C ALA A 103 -3.88 -27.68 -7.11
N LEU A 104 -4.68 -28.75 -7.22
CA LEU A 104 -4.59 -29.71 -8.32
C LEU A 104 -4.95 -29.09 -9.68
N LEU A 105 -5.93 -28.17 -9.70
CA LEU A 105 -6.43 -27.55 -10.93
C LEU A 105 -5.68 -26.27 -11.29
N TYR A 106 -5.35 -25.45 -10.29
CA TYR A 106 -4.82 -24.09 -10.51
C TYR A 106 -3.45 -23.85 -9.85
N GLY A 107 -2.81 -24.91 -9.34
CA GLY A 107 -1.47 -24.85 -8.76
C GLY A 107 -1.42 -24.43 -7.29
N GLY A 108 -0.22 -24.46 -6.71
CA GLY A 108 -0.01 -24.28 -5.26
C GLY A 108 -0.53 -22.96 -4.68
N SER A 109 -0.70 -21.93 -5.51
CA SER A 109 -1.29 -20.65 -5.11
C SER A 109 -2.75 -20.75 -4.68
N SER A 110 -3.43 -21.85 -5.02
CA SER A 110 -4.84 -22.14 -4.67
C SER A 110 -4.97 -23.23 -3.59
N SER A 111 -3.93 -23.44 -2.78
CA SER A 111 -3.88 -24.50 -1.76
C SER A 111 -4.85 -24.31 -0.59
N GLY A 112 -5.19 -23.08 -0.24
CA GLY A 112 -6.15 -22.71 0.80
C GLY A 112 -7.55 -22.39 0.27
N GLY A 113 -7.72 -22.31 -1.05
CA GLY A 113 -8.94 -21.86 -1.70
C GLY A 113 -8.67 -21.06 -2.97
N ALA A 114 -9.75 -20.71 -3.66
CA ALA A 114 -9.68 -19.89 -4.87
C ALA A 114 -10.89 -18.98 -5.01
N ILE A 115 -10.65 -17.78 -5.55
CA ILE A 115 -11.68 -16.82 -5.97
C ILE A 115 -11.70 -16.81 -7.50
N HIS A 116 -12.83 -17.20 -8.07
CA HIS A 116 -13.07 -17.19 -9.50
C HIS A 116 -13.84 -15.95 -9.87
N LEU A 117 -13.37 -15.26 -10.90
CA LEU A 117 -13.97 -14.05 -11.44
C LEU A 117 -14.30 -14.30 -12.90
N TRP A 118 -15.55 -14.04 -13.26
CA TRP A 118 -16.01 -14.18 -14.62
C TRP A 118 -16.33 -12.81 -15.20
N ASP A 119 -15.68 -12.51 -16.31
CA ASP A 119 -15.94 -11.30 -17.10
C ASP A 119 -16.32 -11.66 -18.53
N ASP A 120 -16.84 -10.68 -19.27
CA ASP A 120 -17.21 -10.89 -20.67
C ASP A 120 -16.04 -10.66 -21.64
N ARG A 121 -14.78 -10.69 -21.19
CA ARG A 121 -13.65 -10.42 -22.10
C ARG A 121 -13.61 -11.44 -23.22
N ILE A 122 -13.88 -12.71 -22.91
CA ILE A 122 -14.01 -13.81 -23.86
C ILE A 122 -15.48 -14.23 -23.83
N MET A 123 -16.23 -13.91 -24.87
CA MET A 123 -17.64 -14.29 -24.95
C MET A 123 -17.76 -15.74 -25.39
N THR A 124 -18.51 -16.53 -24.63
CA THR A 124 -18.80 -17.94 -24.93
C THR A 124 -20.12 -18.12 -25.69
N GLN A 125 -20.92 -17.06 -25.81
CA GLN A 125 -22.22 -17.07 -26.47
C GLN A 125 -22.43 -15.80 -27.30
N PHE A 126 -23.18 -15.95 -28.40
CA PHE A 126 -23.62 -14.84 -29.22
C PHE A 126 -24.61 -13.94 -28.44
N PRO A 127 -24.39 -12.62 -28.40
CA PRO A 127 -25.37 -11.70 -27.83
C PRO A 127 -26.71 -11.79 -28.58
N GLU A 128 -27.83 -11.67 -27.86
CA GLU A 128 -29.17 -11.72 -28.47
C GLU A 128 -29.40 -10.61 -29.52
N LYS A 129 -28.76 -9.45 -29.31
CA LYS A 129 -28.81 -8.29 -30.20
C LYS A 129 -27.49 -8.11 -30.91
N ALA A 130 -27.55 -7.68 -32.17
CA ALA A 130 -26.35 -7.39 -32.97
C ALA A 130 -25.45 -6.34 -32.31
N ILE A 131 -26.04 -5.42 -31.54
CA ILE A 131 -25.32 -4.49 -30.68
C ILE A 131 -25.96 -4.55 -29.30
N SER A 132 -25.14 -4.76 -28.27
CA SER A 132 -25.55 -4.72 -26.87
C SER A 132 -24.42 -4.16 -26.01
N GLY A 133 -24.71 -3.78 -24.77
CA GLY A 133 -23.70 -3.18 -23.92
C GLY A 133 -24.27 -2.64 -22.62
N ALA A 134 -23.38 -2.11 -21.80
CA ALA A 134 -23.71 -1.47 -20.54
C ALA A 134 -22.80 -0.27 -20.31
N VAL A 135 -23.36 0.76 -19.66
CA VAL A 135 -22.61 1.90 -19.14
C VAL A 135 -22.88 1.96 -17.64
N THR A 136 -21.82 1.97 -16.85
CA THR A 136 -21.90 2.05 -15.40
C THR A 136 -21.27 3.33 -14.92
N PHE A 137 -21.93 4.02 -13.99
CA PHE A 137 -21.38 5.15 -13.26
C PHE A 137 -21.44 4.85 -11.77
N ASN A 138 -20.32 5.06 -11.10
CA ASN A 138 -20.19 4.86 -9.66
C ASN A 138 -19.78 6.18 -9.01
N GLY A 139 -20.45 6.55 -7.94
CA GLY A 139 -20.11 7.71 -7.12
C GLY A 139 -20.22 7.38 -5.65
N SER A 140 -19.27 7.87 -4.86
CA SER A 140 -19.24 7.71 -3.40
C SER A 140 -19.11 9.06 -2.72
N THR A 141 -19.85 9.26 -1.63
CA THR A 141 -19.78 10.46 -0.78
C THR A 141 -18.44 10.58 -0.06
N ASN A 142 -17.79 9.45 0.17
CA ASN A 142 -16.51 9.35 0.86
C ASN A 142 -15.53 8.57 0.01
N ASN A 143 -15.14 9.14 -1.13
CA ASN A 143 -13.94 8.79 -1.87
C ASN A 143 -14.08 7.75 -3.01
N GLY A 144 -14.75 8.12 -4.10
CA GLY A 144 -14.52 7.43 -5.36
C GLY A 144 -15.58 7.67 -6.42
N ASN A 145 -15.16 8.19 -7.57
CA ASN A 145 -16.00 8.27 -8.76
C ASN A 145 -15.34 7.49 -9.88
N GLY A 146 -16.14 6.76 -10.63
CA GLY A 146 -15.66 5.99 -11.75
C GLY A 146 -16.78 5.58 -12.66
N GLY A 147 -16.42 4.90 -13.72
CA GLY A 147 -17.39 4.33 -14.63
C GLY A 147 -16.73 3.37 -15.58
N SER A 148 -17.57 2.56 -16.20
CA SER A 148 -17.17 1.62 -17.22
C SER A 148 -18.14 1.70 -18.39
N VAL A 149 -17.62 1.40 -19.56
CA VAL A 149 -18.39 1.17 -20.77
C VAL A 149 -18.03 -0.22 -21.27
N ASN A 150 -19.03 -0.98 -21.68
CA ASN A 150 -18.88 -2.24 -22.37
C ASN A 150 -19.82 -2.25 -23.56
N ILE A 151 -19.29 -2.54 -24.75
CA ILE A 151 -20.05 -2.60 -25.99
C ILE A 151 -19.67 -3.88 -26.71
N LYS A 152 -20.68 -4.68 -27.01
CA LYS A 152 -20.58 -5.94 -27.73
C LYS A 152 -21.23 -5.78 -29.10
N PHE A 153 -20.53 -6.22 -30.12
CA PHE A 153 -21.00 -6.27 -31.50
C PHE A 153 -21.01 -7.72 -31.95
N SER A 154 -22.04 -8.10 -32.69
CA SER A 154 -22.14 -9.43 -33.24
C SER A 154 -22.93 -9.46 -34.53
N ASN A 155 -22.50 -10.29 -35.47
CA ASN A 155 -23.29 -10.62 -36.66
C ASN A 155 -24.20 -11.85 -36.44
N LYS A 156 -24.27 -12.40 -35.22
CA LYS A 156 -25.04 -13.58 -34.81
C LYS A 156 -24.65 -14.91 -35.47
N GLU A 157 -23.63 -14.92 -36.32
CA GLU A 157 -23.21 -16.13 -37.05
C GLU A 157 -21.78 -16.51 -36.71
N ASN A 158 -20.82 -15.65 -37.03
CA ASN A 158 -19.39 -16.01 -37.07
C ASN A 158 -18.49 -15.03 -36.30
N TRP A 159 -19.01 -13.84 -35.96
CA TRP A 159 -18.22 -12.74 -35.40
C TRP A 159 -18.85 -12.20 -34.12
N ILE A 160 -18.02 -12.11 -33.09
CA ILE A 160 -18.35 -11.39 -31.87
C ILE A 160 -17.15 -10.52 -31.46
N PHE A 161 -17.42 -9.25 -31.22
CA PHE A 161 -16.43 -8.26 -30.81
C PHE A 161 -16.87 -7.62 -29.50
N ASN A 162 -15.95 -7.49 -28.55
CA ASN A 162 -16.21 -6.81 -27.28
C ASN A 162 -15.18 -5.70 -27.06
N LEU A 163 -15.69 -4.47 -26.89
CA LEU A 163 -14.91 -3.30 -26.52
C LEU A 163 -15.30 -2.85 -25.13
N SER A 164 -14.32 -2.68 -24.24
CA SER A 164 -14.55 -2.16 -22.90
C SER A 164 -13.50 -1.18 -22.44
N GLY A 165 -13.93 -0.24 -21.62
CA GLY A 165 -13.06 0.71 -20.96
C GLY A 165 -13.61 1.07 -19.59
N ALA A 166 -12.72 1.29 -18.63
CA ALA A 166 -13.08 1.73 -17.31
C ALA A 166 -12.11 2.77 -16.78
N THR A 167 -12.66 3.72 -16.03
CA THR A 167 -11.89 4.74 -15.34
C THR A 167 -12.34 4.79 -13.89
N LYS A 168 -11.39 4.92 -12.99
CA LYS A 168 -11.65 5.00 -11.56
C LYS A 168 -10.74 6.05 -10.94
N ARG A 169 -11.34 6.94 -10.17
CA ARG A 169 -10.63 7.93 -9.36
C ARG A 169 -11.14 7.86 -7.93
N VAL A 170 -10.22 7.61 -7.03
CA VAL A 170 -10.39 7.63 -5.58
C VAL A 170 -9.51 8.77 -5.09
N SER A 171 -10.13 9.86 -4.61
CA SER A 171 -9.50 10.92 -3.81
C SER A 171 -8.91 10.41 -2.48
N LYS A 172 -8.61 11.30 -1.53
CA LYS A 172 -8.24 10.90 -0.16
C LYS A 172 -9.50 10.49 0.61
N TYR A 173 -9.41 9.45 1.43
CA TYR A 173 -10.52 8.90 2.20
C TYR A 173 -10.74 9.74 3.44
N LYS A 174 -11.95 10.26 3.65
CA LYS A 174 -12.27 11.10 4.80
C LYS A 174 -12.56 10.24 6.01
N ILE A 175 -12.03 10.66 7.15
CA ILE A 175 -12.24 10.06 8.47
C ILE A 175 -12.77 11.12 9.44
N PRO A 176 -13.58 10.73 10.44
CA PRO A 176 -14.14 11.69 11.40
C PRO A 176 -13.09 12.25 12.37
N THR A 177 -11.89 11.68 12.39
CA THR A 177 -10.81 12.00 13.33
C THR A 177 -9.52 12.35 12.60
N ARG A 178 -8.48 12.63 13.36
CA ARG A 178 -7.11 12.81 12.82
C ARG A 178 -6.53 11.49 12.35
N SER A 179 -5.60 11.57 11.41
CA SER A 179 -4.87 10.41 10.85
C SER A 179 -3.75 9.90 11.74
N LYS A 180 -3.29 10.72 12.70
CA LYS A 180 -2.30 10.34 13.71
C LYS A 180 -2.89 10.52 15.11
N VAL A 181 -2.31 9.85 16.10
CA VAL A 181 -2.66 10.05 17.52
C VAL A 181 -2.21 11.44 18.00
N GLY A 182 -2.88 12.00 19.02
CA GLY A 182 -2.61 13.34 19.55
C GLY A 182 -1.14 13.61 19.89
N ALA A 183 -0.42 12.59 20.40
CA ALA A 183 1.01 12.69 20.72
C ALA A 183 1.88 13.05 19.49
N CYS A 184 1.47 12.64 18.29
CA CYS A 184 2.15 12.98 17.03
C CYS A 184 2.02 14.46 16.63
N TYR A 185 1.27 15.26 17.38
CA TYR A 185 1.10 16.70 17.18
C TYR A 185 1.75 17.51 18.30
N SER A 186 2.28 16.87 19.34
CA SER A 186 2.93 17.56 20.46
C SER A 186 4.42 17.68 20.19
N TYR A 187 4.89 18.92 20.05
CA TYR A 187 6.31 19.22 19.87
C TYR A 187 7.17 18.61 20.98
N GLN A 188 6.75 18.79 22.25
CA GLN A 188 7.50 18.27 23.39
C GLN A 188 7.59 16.75 23.37
N GLN A 189 6.48 16.06 23.07
CA GLN A 189 6.46 14.60 22.99
C GLN A 189 7.38 14.10 21.86
N LEU A 190 7.32 14.73 20.69
CA LEU A 190 8.20 14.40 19.57
C LEU A 190 9.66 14.69 19.87
N LYS A 191 9.95 15.73 20.67
CA LYS A 191 11.31 16.14 21.03
C LYS A 191 11.95 15.12 21.95
N ASP A 192 11.20 14.71 22.97
CA ASP A 192 11.71 13.87 24.04
C ASP A 192 11.73 12.39 23.67
N HIS A 193 10.95 11.95 22.67
CA HIS A 193 10.77 10.53 22.33
C HIS A 193 11.11 10.24 20.87
N SER A 194 12.31 9.72 20.63
CA SER A 194 12.77 9.34 19.29
C SER A 194 11.88 8.26 18.64
N ALA A 195 11.51 7.23 19.40
CA ALA A 195 10.62 6.15 18.91
C ALA A 195 9.24 6.67 18.51
N LEU A 196 8.72 7.70 19.20
CA LEU A 196 7.46 8.32 18.83
C LEU A 196 7.58 9.04 17.48
N ARG A 197 8.72 9.69 17.19
CA ARG A 197 8.95 10.32 15.89
C ARG A 197 8.84 9.32 14.75
N ASP A 198 9.44 8.14 14.90
CA ASP A 198 9.41 7.07 13.89
C ASP A 198 7.99 6.54 13.69
N GLN A 199 7.28 6.24 14.77
CA GLN A 199 5.88 5.80 14.72
C GLN A 199 4.95 6.85 14.10
N CYS A 200 5.19 8.12 14.44
CA CYS A 200 4.46 9.25 13.90
C CYS A 200 4.92 9.61 12.48
N GLN A 201 5.98 9.00 11.94
CA GLN A 201 6.58 9.36 10.66
C GLN A 201 6.89 10.87 10.58
N VAL A 202 7.61 11.37 11.58
CA VAL A 202 8.06 12.76 11.68
C VAL A 202 9.58 12.79 11.72
N ASP A 203 10.20 13.50 10.79
CA ASP A 203 11.61 13.85 10.85
C ASP A 203 11.79 15.06 11.77
N MET A 204 12.53 14.87 12.85
CA MET A 204 12.93 15.96 13.74
C MET A 204 14.28 15.63 14.35
N LYS A 205 15.27 16.48 14.07
CA LYS A 205 16.63 16.31 14.58
C LYS A 205 16.75 17.09 15.88
N VAL A 206 17.14 16.38 16.93
CA VAL A 206 17.53 16.94 18.23
C VAL A 206 18.99 16.57 18.40
N PHE A 207 19.87 17.57 18.41
CA PHE A 207 21.29 17.37 18.59
C PHE A 207 21.86 18.51 19.44
N THR A 208 22.92 18.24 20.17
CA THR A 208 23.61 19.22 21.00
C THR A 208 24.95 19.57 20.38
N SER A 209 25.28 20.85 20.31
CA SER A 209 26.64 21.31 20.02
C SER A 209 27.29 21.83 21.30
N ARG A 210 28.62 21.89 21.34
CA ARG A 210 29.31 22.55 22.43
C ARG A 210 28.96 24.05 22.46
N ASN A 211 28.86 24.64 23.66
CA ASN A 211 28.69 26.08 23.82
C ASN A 211 30.05 26.75 24.06
N PRO A 212 30.60 27.51 23.10
CA PRO A 212 31.84 28.24 23.30
C PRO A 212 31.85 29.14 24.53
N GLU A 213 30.70 29.72 24.92
CA GLU A 213 30.63 30.67 26.04
C GLU A 213 30.84 30.02 27.41
N ALA A 214 30.76 28.70 27.52
CA ALA A 214 30.95 27.99 28.78
C ALA A 214 32.40 27.69 29.13
N TYR A 215 33.32 27.81 28.17
CA TYR A 215 34.71 27.38 28.33
C TYR A 215 35.65 28.59 28.41
N PRO A 216 36.43 28.74 29.49
CA PRO A 216 37.27 29.91 29.71
C PRO A 216 38.50 30.01 28.79
N TYR A 217 38.94 28.91 28.16
CA TYR A 217 40.19 28.88 27.39
C TYR A 217 40.04 28.22 26.01
N ILE A 218 40.99 28.55 25.12
CA ILE A 218 41.20 27.93 23.80
C ILE A 218 42.39 26.97 23.92
N SER A 219 42.19 25.71 23.55
CA SER A 219 43.21 24.66 23.65
C SER A 219 44.36 24.90 22.66
N GLU A 220 45.58 25.00 23.19
CA GLU A 220 46.80 25.01 22.38
C GLU A 220 47.04 23.65 21.72
N PHE A 221 46.61 22.56 22.36
CA PHE A 221 46.67 21.23 21.75
C PHE A 221 45.84 21.21 20.46
N TRP A 222 44.61 21.74 20.50
CA TRP A 222 43.77 21.83 19.31
C TRP A 222 44.42 22.65 18.20
N LYS A 223 44.98 23.83 18.52
CA LYS A 223 45.63 24.69 17.51
C LYS A 223 46.75 23.98 16.76
N LYS A 224 47.56 23.20 17.49
CA LYS A 224 48.73 22.49 16.94
C LYS A 224 48.34 21.22 16.20
N TYR A 225 47.33 20.51 16.67
CA TYR A 225 47.05 19.13 16.28
C TYR A 225 45.68 18.90 15.62
N GLN A 226 44.92 19.97 15.33
CA GLN A 226 43.59 19.88 14.71
C GLN A 226 43.54 19.02 13.44
N VAL A 227 44.56 19.09 12.57
CA VAL A 227 44.61 18.30 11.33
C VAL A 227 45.11 16.89 11.59
N GLU A 228 46.15 16.73 12.42
CA GLU A 228 46.80 15.44 12.69
C GLU A 228 45.87 14.46 13.42
N TYR A 229 45.04 14.98 14.34
CA TYR A 229 44.12 14.17 15.14
C TYR A 229 42.65 14.36 14.72
N GLU A 230 42.41 15.01 13.58
CA GLU A 230 41.07 15.26 13.02
C GLU A 230 40.11 15.89 14.06
N LEU A 231 40.62 16.82 14.87
CA LEU A 231 39.85 17.45 15.95
C LEU A 231 38.79 18.38 15.38
N SER A 232 37.61 18.35 16.00
CA SER A 232 36.48 19.19 15.60
C SER A 232 36.63 20.62 16.14
N GLU A 233 35.88 21.59 15.61
CA GLU A 233 35.80 22.93 16.20
C GLU A 233 35.27 22.92 17.65
N ASP A 234 34.55 21.86 18.05
CA ASP A 234 34.11 21.70 19.43
C ASP A 234 35.29 21.37 20.37
N ASP A 235 36.37 20.73 19.89
CA ASP A 235 37.56 20.40 20.69
C ASP A 235 38.45 21.61 21.00
N LYS A 236 38.22 22.72 20.30
CA LYS A 236 38.94 23.99 20.47
C LYS A 236 38.79 24.60 21.86
N TYR A 237 37.64 24.41 22.49
CA TYR A 237 37.30 25.09 23.73
C TYR A 237 37.57 24.18 24.94
N THR A 238 38.18 24.70 26.02
CA THR A 238 38.58 23.89 27.17
C THR A 238 38.40 24.61 28.51
N PHE A 239 38.25 23.81 29.58
CA PHE A 239 38.27 24.30 30.97
C PHE A 239 39.68 24.39 31.55
N LYS A 240 40.67 23.79 30.87
CA LYS A 240 42.05 23.76 31.35
C LYS A 240 42.75 25.06 30.98
N ASP A 241 43.40 25.66 31.96
CA ASP A 241 44.28 26.81 31.78
C ASP A 241 45.60 26.44 31.11
N LYS A 242 45.97 25.15 31.07
CA LYS A 242 47.18 24.64 30.40
C LYS A 242 46.96 23.29 29.70
N ASP A 243 47.66 23.09 28.58
CA ASP A 243 47.77 21.80 27.88
C ASP A 243 49.19 21.22 28.00
N TYR A 244 49.32 19.89 28.05
CA TYR A 244 50.62 19.21 28.16
C TYR A 244 51.10 18.69 26.81
N PHE A 245 52.37 18.94 26.49
CA PHE A 245 53.03 18.47 25.29
C PHE A 245 54.27 17.64 25.65
N SER A 246 54.35 16.42 25.13
CA SER A 246 55.50 15.55 25.35
C SER A 246 56.79 16.23 24.86
N GLY A 247 57.81 16.28 25.73
CA GLY A 247 59.09 16.92 25.45
C GLY A 247 59.12 18.45 25.59
N ILE A 248 57.99 19.11 25.85
CA ILE A 248 57.90 20.57 26.04
C ILE A 248 57.39 20.90 27.46
N GLY A 249 56.46 20.12 28.01
CA GLY A 249 55.81 20.39 29.29
C GLY A 249 54.45 21.06 29.15
N TYR A 250 54.00 21.76 30.20
CA TYR A 250 52.73 22.48 30.20
C TYR A 250 52.85 23.83 29.48
N VAL A 251 51.91 24.11 28.58
CA VAL A 251 51.78 25.36 27.84
C VAL A 251 50.45 26.00 28.21
N ASP A 252 50.46 27.30 28.50
CA ASP A 252 49.26 28.05 28.89
C ASP A 252 48.29 28.19 27.71
N ASN A 253 47.02 27.91 27.96
CA ASN A 253 45.94 28.07 26.99
C ASN A 253 45.47 29.53 26.95
N GLU A 254 45.23 30.05 25.74
CA GLU A 254 44.77 31.42 25.58
C GLU A 254 43.35 31.63 26.15
N PRO A 255 43.05 32.79 26.77
CA PRO A 255 41.69 33.10 27.20
C PRO A 255 40.69 33.15 26.05
N ASN A 256 39.53 32.55 26.24
CA ASN A 256 38.42 32.62 25.29
C ASN A 256 37.61 33.91 25.52
N LEU A 257 37.68 34.85 24.58
CA LEU A 257 36.97 36.14 24.64
C LEU A 257 35.43 36.01 24.68
N ARG A 258 34.88 34.84 24.33
CA ARG A 258 33.44 34.58 24.35
C ARG A 258 32.95 34.03 25.70
N TYR A 259 33.85 33.73 26.62
CA TYR A 259 33.51 33.11 27.89
C TYR A 259 32.59 33.98 28.75
N LYS A 260 31.51 33.38 29.26
CA LYS A 260 30.59 33.96 30.22
C LYS A 260 30.38 32.98 31.38
N PRO A 261 30.75 33.33 32.61
CA PRO A 261 30.56 32.47 33.77
C PRO A 261 29.10 32.00 33.92
N GLY A 262 28.91 30.71 34.16
CA GLY A 262 27.57 30.12 34.34
C GLY A 262 26.84 29.74 33.05
N SER A 263 27.44 29.95 31.87
CA SER A 263 26.88 29.46 30.61
C SER A 263 26.78 27.93 30.58
N PRO A 264 25.71 27.35 30.01
CA PRO A 264 25.59 25.90 29.86
C PRO A 264 26.65 25.36 28.90
N THR A 265 27.21 24.18 29.17
CA THR A 265 28.32 23.58 28.38
C THR A 265 27.93 23.18 26.96
N SER A 266 26.63 23.02 26.70
CA SER A 266 26.10 22.65 25.39
C SER A 266 24.88 23.50 25.04
N ILE A 267 24.65 23.64 23.74
CA ILE A 267 23.47 24.26 23.14
C ILE A 267 22.71 23.17 22.41
N GLU A 268 21.42 23.01 22.74
CA GLU A 268 20.55 22.10 22.03
C GLU A 268 19.97 22.76 20.78
N HIS A 269 20.07 22.06 19.66
CA HIS A 269 19.49 22.43 18.38
C HIS A 269 18.36 21.46 18.06
N VAL A 270 17.18 22.03 17.79
CA VAL A 270 16.01 21.25 17.40
C VAL A 270 15.49 21.78 16.07
N THR A 271 15.46 20.93 15.05
CA THR A 271 14.83 21.30 13.78
C THR A 271 13.30 21.30 13.94
N PRO A 272 12.56 22.10 13.17
CA PRO A 272 11.10 21.98 13.13
C PRO A 272 10.67 20.56 12.71
N PRO A 273 9.57 20.01 13.27
CA PRO A 273 9.08 18.69 12.89
C PRO A 273 8.59 18.69 11.44
N LYS A 274 9.13 17.79 10.62
CA LYS A 274 8.75 17.60 9.23
C LYS A 274 8.08 16.23 9.06
N HIS A 275 6.80 16.22 8.73
CA HIS A 275 6.07 14.97 8.53
C HIS A 275 6.47 14.34 7.17
N TYR A 276 6.86 13.06 7.16
CA TYR A 276 7.13 12.34 5.89
C TYR A 276 5.88 12.22 5.02
N VAL A 277 4.73 12.12 5.69
CA VAL A 277 3.43 12.05 5.08
C VAL A 277 2.60 13.22 5.60
N GLU A 278 2.11 14.03 4.66
CA GLU A 278 1.37 15.23 4.94
C GLU A 278 0.24 14.96 5.94
N ASN A 279 0.23 15.76 7.00
CA ASN A 279 -0.67 15.62 8.12
C ASN A 279 -2.04 16.20 7.74
N ASN A 280 -2.84 15.39 7.05
CA ASN A 280 -4.20 15.77 6.71
C ASN A 280 -5.13 15.35 7.85
N ASN A 281 -5.61 16.36 8.58
CA ASN A 281 -6.69 16.17 9.53
C ASN A 281 -7.93 15.72 8.76
N ASN A 282 -8.64 14.73 9.28
CA ASN A 282 -9.87 14.18 8.68
C ASN A 282 -9.67 13.40 7.37
N GLU A 283 -8.44 13.02 7.00
CA GLU A 283 -8.18 12.18 5.82
C GLU A 283 -7.12 11.11 6.09
N ILE A 284 -7.32 9.90 5.55
CA ILE A 284 -6.30 8.85 5.56
C ILE A 284 -5.24 9.18 4.51
N PRO A 285 -3.97 9.34 4.87
CA PRO A 285 -2.93 9.55 3.90
C PRO A 285 -2.70 8.31 3.02
N ASN A 286 -2.16 8.51 1.81
CA ASN A 286 -1.88 7.42 0.85
C ASN A 286 -3.12 6.58 0.45
N SER A 287 -4.32 7.14 0.62
CA SER A 287 -5.59 6.51 0.22
C SER A 287 -6.09 6.97 -1.16
N PHE A 288 -5.27 7.75 -1.88
CA PHE A 288 -5.55 8.19 -3.24
C PHE A 288 -5.22 7.08 -4.25
N LEU A 289 -6.09 6.87 -5.24
CA LEU A 289 -5.86 5.97 -6.36
C LEU A 289 -6.45 6.58 -7.63
N LYS A 290 -5.69 6.51 -8.73
CA LYS A 290 -6.21 6.79 -10.07
C LYS A 290 -5.86 5.61 -10.97
N ALA A 291 -6.87 5.02 -11.59
CA ALA A 291 -6.70 3.89 -12.50
C ALA A 291 -7.49 4.12 -13.79
N LYS A 292 -6.91 3.69 -14.89
CA LYS A 292 -7.55 3.65 -16.21
C LYS A 292 -7.23 2.30 -16.82
N VAL A 293 -8.24 1.64 -17.37
CA VAL A 293 -8.10 0.35 -18.05
C VAL A 293 -8.86 0.42 -19.36
N VAL A 294 -8.22 0.02 -20.45
CA VAL A 294 -8.86 -0.14 -21.76
C VAL A 294 -8.57 -1.56 -22.21
N THR A 295 -9.60 -2.27 -22.62
CA THR A 295 -9.50 -3.67 -23.06
C THR A 295 -10.36 -3.88 -24.28
N HIS A 296 -9.75 -4.46 -25.31
CA HIS A 296 -10.43 -4.89 -26.52
C HIS A 296 -10.26 -6.41 -26.67
N HIS A 297 -11.28 -7.08 -27.18
CA HIS A 297 -11.18 -8.49 -27.55
C HIS A 297 -12.08 -8.79 -28.75
N SER A 298 -11.58 -9.64 -29.64
CA SER A 298 -12.27 -10.09 -30.85
C SER A 298 -12.18 -11.61 -30.94
N LEU A 299 -13.32 -12.26 -31.17
CA LEU A 299 -13.38 -13.68 -31.46
C LEU A 299 -14.01 -13.89 -32.84
N ILE A 300 -13.31 -14.70 -33.64
CA ILE A 300 -13.78 -15.24 -34.90
C ILE A 300 -14.11 -16.68 -34.60
N SER A 301 -15.38 -17.06 -34.63
CA SER A 301 -15.71 -18.47 -34.70
C SER A 301 -15.69 -18.86 -36.16
N GLU A 302 -14.62 -19.54 -36.61
CA GLU A 302 -14.79 -20.45 -37.74
C GLU A 302 -15.68 -21.59 -37.26
N MET A 303 -16.99 -21.41 -37.43
CA MET A 303 -17.96 -22.48 -37.27
C MET A 303 -18.14 -23.13 -38.64
N THR A 304 -17.14 -23.86 -39.11
CA THR A 304 -17.36 -24.90 -40.12
C THR A 304 -18.05 -26.05 -39.42
N VAL A 305 -19.38 -25.95 -39.32
CA VAL A 305 -20.23 -27.12 -39.13
C VAL A 305 -20.45 -27.69 -40.52
N THR A 306 -19.74 -28.78 -40.83
CA THR A 306 -20.22 -29.78 -41.81
C THR A 306 -21.42 -30.52 -41.23
#